data_AF-A0A926BKK6-F1
#
_entry.id   AF-A0A926BKK6-F1
#
_cell.length_a   1.000
_cell.length_b   1.000
_cell.length_c   1.000
_cell.angle_alpha   90.00
_cell.angle_beta   90.00
_cell.angle_gamma   90.00
#
_symmetry.space_group_name_H-M   'P 1'
#
loop_
_entity.id
_entity.type
_entity.pdbx_description
1 polymer ?
#
loop_
_entity_poly.entity_id
_entity_poly.type
_entity_poly.pdbx_seq_one_letter_code
_entity_poly.pdbx_strand_id
1 'polypeptide(L)'
;DGGTLGQAEPGAALFAIKTGCAVLPVNITGANTVLDRRGKLHRGRITVAFGTPFTMDRKTDRAVGGAQMMGAIAHTRTVFAGKPSRCILPHWITKPREGLRATGIKNPP
;
A
#
# COMPACT_ATOMS: atom_id res chain seq x y z
N ASP A 1 -2.25 17.96 -9.63
CA ASP A 1 -0.92 17.33 -9.78
C ASP A 1 -0.85 16.08 -8.91
N GLY A 2 -0.81 14.90 -9.51
CA GLY A 2 -1.04 13.59 -8.85
C GLY A 2 0.06 13.13 -7.87
N GLY A 3 0.71 14.07 -7.17
CA GLY A 3 1.77 13.84 -6.19
C GLY A 3 1.40 14.23 -4.75
N THR A 4 0.17 14.68 -4.50
CA THR A 4 -0.34 14.96 -3.14
C THR A 4 -1.15 13.77 -2.62
N LEU A 5 -0.96 13.43 -1.34
CA LEU A 5 -1.85 12.47 -0.68
C LEU A 5 -3.20 13.14 -0.44
N GLY A 6 -4.28 12.40 -0.71
CA GLY A 6 -5.63 12.84 -0.35
C GLY A 6 -5.83 12.88 1.16
N GLN A 7 -6.92 13.49 1.61
CA GLN A 7 -7.31 13.44 3.02
C GLN A 7 -7.75 12.02 3.40
N ALA A 8 -7.44 11.61 4.63
CA ALA A 8 -7.94 10.35 5.15
C ALA A 8 -9.44 10.43 5.41
N GLU A 9 -10.17 9.44 4.90
CA GLU A 9 -11.54 9.17 5.32
C GLU A 9 -11.53 8.48 6.70
N PRO A 10 -12.23 9.02 7.72
CA PRO A 10 -12.21 8.47 9.08
C PRO A 10 -12.72 7.02 9.19
N GLY A 11 -13.50 6.56 8.21
CA GLY A 11 -14.13 5.23 8.22
C GLY A 11 -13.13 4.07 8.21
N ALA A 12 -11.98 4.22 7.54
CA ALA A 12 -10.98 3.15 7.46
C ALA A 12 -10.32 2.88 8.83
N ALA A 13 -10.04 3.94 9.60
CA ALA A 13 -9.49 3.82 10.94
C ALA A 13 -10.47 3.10 11.90
N LEU A 14 -11.78 3.34 11.75
CA LEU A 14 -12.79 2.69 12.57
C LEU A 14 -12.76 1.15 12.46
N PHE A 15 -12.57 0.61 11.24
CA PHE A 15 -12.48 -0.84 11.05
C PHE A 15 -11.23 -1.41 11.72
N ALA A 16 -10.08 -0.76 11.53
CA ALA A 16 -8.82 -1.18 12.16
C ALA A 16 -8.93 -1.18 13.70
N ILE A 17 -9.46 -0.10 14.29
CA ILE A 17 -9.65 0.04 15.73
C ILE A 17 -10.63 -1.03 16.27
N LYS A 18 -11.79 -1.21 15.64
CA LYS A 18 -12.81 -2.15 16.15
C LYS A 18 -12.35 -3.61 16.06
N THR A 19 -11.68 -3.98 14.99
CA THR A 19 -11.25 -5.36 14.77
C THR A 19 -9.95 -5.68 15.50
N GLY A 20 -9.05 -4.70 15.62
CA GLY A 20 -7.67 -4.92 16.05
C GLY A 20 -6.81 -5.60 14.97
N CYS A 21 -7.25 -5.58 13.71
CA CYS A 21 -6.47 -6.18 12.62
C CYS A 21 -5.22 -5.35 12.28
N ALA A 22 -4.22 -6.01 11.70
CA ALA A 22 -3.05 -5.33 11.18
C ALA A 22 -3.41 -4.54 9.91
N VAL A 23 -2.99 -3.29 9.88
CA VAL A 23 -3.09 -2.38 8.73
C VAL A 23 -1.75 -2.33 8.02
N LEU A 24 -1.75 -2.60 6.72
CA LEU A 24 -0.57 -2.48 5.86
C LEU A 24 -0.61 -1.14 5.10
N PRO A 25 0.31 -0.20 5.35
CA PRO A 25 0.40 1.02 4.57
C PRO A 25 0.95 0.73 3.17
N VAL A 26 0.29 1.27 2.15
CA VAL A 26 0.68 1.10 0.74
C VAL A 26 0.75 2.45 0.07
N ASN A 27 1.85 2.70 -0.65
CA ASN A 27 2.01 3.87 -1.50
C ASN A 27 1.99 3.44 -2.97
N ILE A 28 1.14 4.08 -3.79
CA ILE A 28 1.00 3.81 -5.22
C ILE A 28 1.36 5.08 -6.00
N THR A 29 2.30 4.99 -6.93
CA THR A 29 2.69 6.10 -7.81
C THR A 29 2.57 5.72 -9.28
N GLY A 30 2.33 6.70 -10.15
CA GLY A 30 2.17 6.49 -11.59
C GLY A 30 0.78 5.98 -12.02
N ALA A 31 -0.12 5.63 -11.09
CA ALA A 31 -1.48 5.22 -11.43
C ALA A 31 -2.25 6.34 -12.17
N ASN A 32 -2.09 7.59 -11.73
CA ASN A 32 -2.76 8.77 -12.30
C ASN A 32 -2.31 9.09 -13.74
N THR A 33 -1.17 8.55 -14.19
CA THR A 33 -0.70 8.71 -15.58
C THR A 33 -1.13 7.54 -16.47
N VAL A 34 -1.51 6.41 -15.87
CA VAL A 34 -2.03 5.22 -16.56
C VAL A 34 -3.53 5.34 -16.79
N LEU A 35 -4.30 5.78 -15.80
CA LEU A 35 -5.72 6.05 -15.96
C LEU A 35 -5.96 7.54 -15.80
N ASP A 36 -6.22 8.23 -16.91
CA ASP A 36 -6.50 9.66 -16.87
C ASP A 36 -7.89 9.95 -16.29
N ARG A 37 -8.15 11.21 -15.96
CA ARG A 37 -9.44 11.64 -15.39
C ARG A 37 -10.63 11.44 -16.32
N ARG A 38 -10.39 11.19 -17.62
CA ARG A 38 -11.42 10.93 -18.63
C ARG A 38 -11.63 9.41 -18.82
N GLY A 39 -10.96 8.58 -18.04
CA GLY A 39 -11.07 7.12 -18.09
C GLY A 39 -10.28 6.48 -19.23
N LYS A 40 -9.40 7.20 -19.92
CA LYS A 40 -8.56 6.59 -20.96
C LYS A 40 -7.35 5.93 -20.32
N LEU A 41 -7.07 4.71 -20.78
CA LEU A 41 -5.94 3.91 -20.34
C LEU A 41 -4.71 4.18 -21.21
N HIS A 42 -3.61 4.55 -20.58
CA HIS A 42 -2.32 4.80 -21.19
C HIS A 42 -1.30 3.79 -20.67
N ARG A 43 -0.34 3.40 -21.52
CA ARG A 43 0.77 2.57 -21.07
C ARG A 43 1.69 3.40 -20.18
N GLY A 44 1.97 2.92 -18.98
CA GLY A 44 2.82 3.62 -18.02
C GLY A 44 3.37 2.70 -16.96
N ARG A 45 4.21 3.26 -16.09
CA ARG A 45 4.80 2.54 -14.96
C ARG A 45 4.02 2.85 -13.69
N ILE A 46 3.45 1.82 -13.09
CA ILE A 46 2.89 1.90 -11.74
C ILE A 46 3.93 1.33 -10.77
N THR A 47 4.23 2.07 -9.71
CA THR A 47 5.10 1.60 -8.63
C THR A 47 4.29 1.46 -7.37
N VAL A 48 4.43 0.31 -6.71
CA VAL A 48 3.77 0.01 -5.42
C VAL A 48 4.85 -0.22 -4.38
N ALA A 49 4.72 0.45 -3.24
CA ALA A 49 5.57 0.28 -2.08
C ALA A 49 4.73 -0.15 -0.88
N PHE A 50 5.16 -1.22 -0.21
CA PHE A 50 4.55 -1.74 1.00
C PHE A 50 5.39 -1.30 2.20
N GLY A 51 4.79 -0.62 3.16
CA GLY A 51 5.44 -0.27 4.42
C GLY A 51 5.32 -1.38 5.45
N THR A 52 5.60 -1.04 6.70
CA THR A 52 5.52 -1.99 7.82
C THR A 52 4.07 -2.10 8.32
N PRO A 53 3.51 -3.32 8.44
CA PRO A 53 2.22 -3.51 9.09
C PRO A 53 2.22 -3.01 10.53
N PHE A 54 1.09 -2.42 10.96
CA PHE A 54 0.91 -2.00 12.34
C PHE A 54 -0.54 -2.23 12.80
N THR A 55 -0.76 -2.33 14.10
CA THR A 55 -2.08 -2.48 14.72
C THR A 55 -2.44 -1.22 15.49
N MET A 56 -3.74 -0.97 15.67
CA MET A 56 -4.24 0.11 16.52
C MET A 56 -4.89 -0.47 17.77
N ASP A 57 -4.81 0.27 18.88
CA ASP A 57 -5.54 -0.08 20.09
C ASP A 57 -7.04 0.17 19.89
N ARG A 58 -7.87 -0.70 20.46
CA ARG A 58 -9.34 -0.58 20.40
C ARG A 58 -9.86 0.70 21.08
N LYS A 59 -9.06 1.31 21.96
CA LYS A 59 -9.33 2.56 22.67
C LYS A 59 -8.83 3.80 21.92
N THR A 60 -8.15 3.64 20.79
CA THR A 60 -7.66 4.77 20.00
C THR A 60 -8.84 5.60 19.46
N ASP A 61 -8.75 6.92 19.59
CA ASP A 61 -9.71 7.83 18.97
C ASP A 61 -9.64 7.74 17.43
N ARG A 62 -10.78 7.91 16.75
CA ARG A 62 -10.84 7.74 15.29
C ARG A 62 -10.00 8.75 14.53
N ALA A 63 -9.95 10.00 14.97
CA ALA A 63 -9.15 11.04 14.31
C ALA A 63 -7.65 10.73 14.49
N VAL A 64 -7.27 10.28 15.69
CA VAL A 64 -5.89 9.82 15.97
C VAL A 64 -5.53 8.61 15.11
N GLY A 65 -6.42 7.62 15.01
CA GLY A 65 -6.21 6.45 14.15
C GLY A 65 -6.06 6.82 12.68
N GLY A 66 -6.89 7.74 12.18
CA GLY A 66 -6.78 8.29 10.82
C GLY A 66 -5.43 8.98 10.58
N ALA A 67 -4.99 9.81 11.53
CA ALA A 67 -3.69 10.46 11.46
C ALA A 67 -2.52 9.46 11.48
N GLN A 68 -2.60 8.40 12.29
CA GLN A 68 -1.61 7.32 12.30
C GLN A 68 -1.53 6.60 10.94
N MET A 69 -2.66 6.30 10.29
CA MET A 69 -2.66 5.70 8.95
C MET A 69 -2.00 6.61 7.93
N MET A 70 -2.34 7.90 7.95
CA MET A 70 -1.75 8.87 7.01
C MET A 70 -0.26 9.05 7.23
N GLY A 71 0.18 9.11 8.50
CA GLY A 71 1.60 9.12 8.86
C GLY A 71 2.33 7.89 8.34
N ALA A 72 1.74 6.69 8.46
CA ALA A 72 2.34 5.45 7.96
C ALA A 72 2.45 5.42 6.42
N ILE A 73 1.44 5.92 5.70
CA ILE A 73 1.48 6.04 4.22
C ILE A 73 2.53 7.06 3.80
N ALA A 74 2.57 8.23 4.45
CA ALA A 74 3.57 9.26 4.17
C ALA A 74 4.99 8.77 4.44
N HIS A 75 5.21 8.08 5.55
CA HIS A 75 6.48 7.44 5.86
C HIS A 75 6.87 6.41 4.79
N THR A 76 5.93 5.53 4.40
CA THR A 76 6.14 4.55 3.33
C THR A 76 6.56 5.22 2.03
N ARG A 77 5.88 6.31 1.63
CA ARG A 77 6.25 7.09 0.46
C ARG A 77 7.70 7.60 0.55
N THR A 78 8.09 8.19 1.68
CA THR A 78 9.43 8.76 1.87
C THR A 78 10.50 7.67 1.86
N VAL A 79 10.28 6.56 2.57
CA VAL A 79 11.23 5.44 2.66
C VAL A 79 11.50 4.79 1.31
N PHE A 80 10.50 4.74 0.43
CA PHE A 80 10.62 4.14 -0.89
C PHE A 80 10.81 5.14 -2.04
N ALA A 81 10.93 6.44 -1.73
CA ALA A 81 11.21 7.46 -2.73
C ALA A 81 12.56 7.17 -3.41
N GLY A 82 12.57 7.10 -4.75
CA GLY A 82 13.78 6.87 -5.54
C GLY A 82 14.38 5.46 -5.46
N LYS A 83 13.81 4.55 -4.65
CA LYS A 83 14.30 3.17 -4.58
C LYS A 83 13.97 2.40 -5.86
N PRO A 84 14.89 1.55 -6.35
CA PRO A 84 14.61 0.70 -7.50
C PRO A 84 13.48 -0.27 -7.17
N SER A 85 12.47 -0.33 -8.04
CA SER A 85 11.36 -1.27 -7.90
C SER A 85 11.59 -2.50 -8.76
N ARG A 86 11.22 -3.68 -8.25
CA ARG A 86 11.19 -4.91 -9.05
C ARG A 86 10.05 -4.84 -10.06
N CYS A 87 10.34 -5.09 -11.33
CA CYS A 87 9.31 -5.24 -12.34
C CYS A 87 8.53 -6.52 -12.07
N ILE A 88 7.22 -6.41 -11.94
CA ILE A 88 6.33 -7.57 -11.88
C ILE A 88 5.95 -7.89 -13.31
N LEU A 89 6.40 -9.05 -13.79
CA LEU A 89 5.96 -9.56 -15.08
C LEU A 89 4.49 -10.02 -14.96
N PRO A 90 3.69 -9.85 -16.02
CA PRO A 90 2.34 -10.36 -16.05
C PRO A 90 2.31 -11.86 -15.75
N HIS A 91 1.32 -12.29 -14.98
CA HIS A 91 1.13 -13.71 -14.62
C HIS A 91 0.99 -14.67 -15.82
N TRP A 92 0.67 -14.18 -17.02
CA TRP A 92 0.61 -14.99 -18.23
C TRP A 92 1.99 -15.26 -18.85
N ILE A 93 3.00 -14.45 -18.49
CA ILE A 93 4.42 -14.66 -18.84
C ILE A 93 5.10 -15.52 -17.77
N THR A 94 4.82 -15.21 -16.50
CA THR A 94 5.36 -15.92 -15.34
C THR A 94 4.21 -16.42 -14.49
N LYS A 95 3.57 -17.53 -14.92
CA LYS A 95 2.59 -18.21 -14.05
C LYS A 95 3.41 -18.86 -12.93
N PRO A 96 3.25 -18.46 -11.65
CA PRO A 96 3.81 -19.26 -10.58
C PRO A 96 3.23 -20.67 -10.70
N ARG A 97 4.09 -21.69 -10.65
CA ARG A 97 3.63 -23.08 -10.71
C ARG A 97 2.58 -23.29 -9.61
N GLU A 98 1.37 -23.65 -10.03
CA GLU A 98 0.26 -24.00 -9.15
C GLU A 98 0.75 -25.02 -8.12
N GLY A 99 0.75 -24.68 -6.83
CA GLY A 99 1.25 -25.54 -5.75
C GLY A 99 2.28 -24.90 -4.82
N LEU A 100 2.91 -23.78 -5.19
CA LEU A 100 3.72 -22.98 -4.26
C LEU A 100 2.78 -22.18 -3.32
N ARG A 101 2.16 -22.86 -2.36
CA ARG A 101 1.74 -22.22 -1.11
C ARG A 101 2.97 -21.49 -0.55
N ALA A 102 2.79 -20.30 0.00
CA ALA A 102 3.83 -19.57 0.70
C ALA A 102 4.39 -20.43 1.84
N THR A 103 5.37 -21.29 1.54
CA THR A 103 6.25 -21.89 2.53
C THR A 103 7.00 -20.73 3.15
N GLY A 104 6.79 -20.58 4.45
CA GLY A 104 7.15 -19.40 5.22
C GLY A 104 8.52 -18.82 4.87
N ILE A 105 8.57 -17.49 4.88
CA ILE A 105 9.78 -16.71 5.01
C ILE A 105 10.52 -17.27 6.24
N LYS A 106 11.51 -18.14 6.03
CA LYS A 106 12.51 -18.43 7.06
C LYS A 106 13.55 -17.33 6.95
N ASN A 107 13.67 -16.51 8.01
CA ASN A 107 14.77 -15.58 8.14
C ASN A 107 16.09 -16.37 8.22
N PRO A 108 17.14 -16.00 7.48
CA PRO A 108 18.48 -16.51 7.74
C PRO A 108 19.03 -15.95 9.07
N PRO A 109 20.03 -16.62 9.68
CA PRO A 109 20.54 -16.32 11.03
C PRO A 109 21.10 -14.91 11.19
#